data_AF-A0A0X3PUF5-F1
#
_entry.id   AF-A0A0X3PUF5-F1
#
_cell.length_a   1.000
_cell.length_b   1.000
_cell.length_c   1.000
_cell.angle_alpha   90.00
_cell.angle_beta   90.00
_cell.angle_gamma   90.00
#
_symmetry.space_group_name_H-M   'P 1'
#
loop_
_entity.id
_entity.type
_entity.pdbx_description
1 polymer ?
#
loop_
_entity_poly.entity_id
_entity_poly.type
_entity_poly.pdbx_seq_one_letter_code
_entity_poly.pdbx_strand_id
1 'polypeptide(L)'
;MPHDGRVVYGQIILLGTNGDVQPKCCNPRALSKLTLYQRKIANGVDPGPVTVVPDYKSSAAVRSASRHCISYTVGRSNTVVVEYLQNPNIDQFQLGRCAAPVIDFVLADSNPNFDDQPDDAVTPRAMDKSNGRFINFRSRIPKASREPLSSTVSRFACRINVNRNPPHEARIYAAGFDMQRNIFLGERAIKWRHEQMMDGFTTNGVRILRPQTEEGNPGNRSSQNFEIAESPWREVSVCGRIYKLYSNLFVPKECDELPEDNVLEDGTLIDLSGAILLWRSGDSLSKNLTHEELAYMVSILNQTHVQCPVLYRTLRFDNHFLDPSTKSPLHSTDVSGGSNLTCATFGNRQPFVYLNCGHVHGWHPWRHRNDPNDRSADRTCPLCRQASRFVPLTFGEEVAFYVDHGPPTHCFNPCGHIASEATVR
;
A
#
# COMPACT_ATOMS: atom_id res chain seq x y z
N MET A 1 26.15 2.72 -1.68
CA MET A 1 26.68 3.96 -1.05
C MET A 1 26.98 3.64 0.40
N PRO A 2 28.16 3.95 0.96
CA PRO A 2 28.43 3.64 2.36
C PRO A 2 27.61 4.62 3.21
N HIS A 3 26.57 4.10 3.84
CA HIS A 3 25.75 4.80 4.82
C HIS A 3 26.62 5.25 6.00
N ASP A 4 26.20 6.29 6.72
CA ASP A 4 26.82 7.00 7.85
C ASP A 4 27.09 6.12 9.10
N GLY A 5 27.50 4.85 8.93
CA GLY A 5 27.71 3.85 9.98
C GLY A 5 26.44 3.45 10.75
N ARG A 6 25.27 3.94 10.36
CA ARG A 6 24.02 3.72 11.10
C ARG A 6 23.41 2.37 10.78
N VAL A 7 22.94 1.69 11.82
CA VAL A 7 22.19 0.43 11.72
C VAL A 7 20.93 0.64 10.88
N VAL A 8 20.72 -0.23 9.89
CA VAL A 8 19.52 -0.27 9.05
C VAL A 8 18.56 -1.27 9.68
N TYR A 9 17.38 -0.80 10.10
CA TYR A 9 16.33 -1.67 10.63
C TYR A 9 15.58 -2.40 9.51
N GLY A 10 15.34 -1.71 8.40
CA GLY A 10 14.61 -2.25 7.26
C GLY A 10 14.12 -1.16 6.32
N GLN A 11 13.24 -1.53 5.40
CA GLN A 11 12.67 -0.62 4.41
C GLN A 11 11.18 -0.89 4.23
N ILE A 12 10.44 0.19 4.06
CA ILE A 12 9.02 0.18 3.74
C ILE A 12 8.88 0.65 2.30
N ILE A 13 8.11 -0.08 1.50
CA ILE A 13 7.97 0.18 0.07
C ILE A 13 6.48 0.24 -0.27
N LEU A 14 6.07 1.27 -0.98
CA LEU A 14 4.71 1.45 -1.47
C LEU A 14 4.49 0.62 -2.75
N LEU A 15 3.62 -0.38 -2.67
CA LEU A 15 3.27 -1.21 -3.82
C LEU A 15 2.46 -0.41 -4.87
N GLY A 16 2.58 -0.83 -6.13
CA GLY A 16 1.89 -0.20 -7.26
C GLY A 16 2.59 1.05 -7.83
N THR A 17 3.75 1.42 -7.28
CA THR A 17 4.59 2.53 -7.76
C THR A 17 5.79 2.09 -8.60
N ASN A 18 6.13 0.80 -8.57
CA ASN A 18 7.34 0.25 -9.18
C ASN A 18 8.63 1.00 -8.77
N GLY A 19 8.68 1.51 -7.52
CA GLY A 19 9.83 2.27 -7.02
C GLY A 19 9.81 3.77 -7.35
N ASP A 20 8.86 4.25 -8.16
CA ASP A 20 8.72 5.66 -8.53
C ASP A 20 7.38 6.26 -8.10
N VAL A 21 7.43 7.34 -7.32
CA VAL A 21 6.24 8.16 -7.09
C VAL A 21 6.18 9.14 -8.25
N GLN A 22 5.60 8.73 -9.37
CA GLN A 22 5.46 9.65 -10.51
C GLN A 22 4.93 11.02 -10.04
N PRO A 23 5.38 12.14 -10.63
CA PRO A 23 5.19 13.52 -10.16
C PRO A 23 3.74 14.04 -10.11
N LYS A 24 2.73 13.17 -10.24
CA LYS A 24 1.31 13.51 -10.12
C LYS A 24 0.84 13.64 -8.67
N CYS A 25 1.65 13.26 -7.70
CA CYS A 25 1.39 13.55 -6.29
C CYS A 25 1.87 14.98 -5.97
N CYS A 26 0.94 15.88 -5.67
CA CYS A 26 1.26 17.28 -5.31
C CYS A 26 2.04 17.44 -3.99
N ASN A 27 2.33 16.34 -3.29
CA ASN A 27 3.04 16.38 -2.03
C ASN A 27 4.53 16.10 -2.24
N PRO A 28 5.42 17.11 -2.10
CA PRO A 28 6.86 16.95 -2.31
C PRO A 28 7.53 16.03 -1.26
N ARG A 29 6.82 15.70 -0.17
CA ARG A 29 7.29 14.74 0.84
C ARG A 29 6.84 13.31 0.56
N ALA A 30 6.01 13.06 -0.45
CA ALA A 30 5.57 11.72 -0.76
C ALA A 30 6.72 10.88 -1.33
N LEU A 31 6.83 9.65 -0.84
CA LEU A 31 7.93 8.73 -1.16
C LEU A 31 7.39 7.36 -1.56
N SER A 32 8.10 6.68 -2.47
CA SER A 32 7.77 5.31 -2.92
C SER A 32 8.35 4.30 -1.95
N LYS A 33 9.37 4.72 -1.19
CA LYS A 33 10.03 3.93 -0.17
C LYS A 33 10.65 4.78 0.93
N LEU A 34 10.80 4.20 2.10
CA LEU A 34 11.53 4.76 3.23
C LEU A 34 12.41 3.68 3.86
N THR A 35 13.70 3.94 3.96
CA THR A 35 14.61 3.11 4.76
C THR A 35 14.61 3.61 6.20
N LEU A 36 14.39 2.70 7.15
CA LEU A 36 14.35 2.97 8.58
C LEU A 36 15.75 2.71 9.14
N TYR A 37 16.37 3.74 9.71
CA TYR A 37 17.67 3.66 10.36
C TYR A 37 17.52 3.87 11.86
N GLN A 38 18.42 3.28 12.64
CA GLN A 38 18.56 3.64 14.04
C GLN A 38 18.73 5.16 14.20
N ARG A 39 17.84 5.77 15.00
CA ARG A 39 17.87 7.20 15.25
C ARG A 39 19.05 7.53 16.15
N LYS A 40 19.57 8.76 16.03
CA LYS A 40 20.60 9.27 16.95
C LYS A 40 20.10 9.31 18.40
N ILE A 41 18.83 9.69 18.58
CA ILE A 41 18.17 9.80 19.88
C ILE A 41 16.89 8.98 19.81
N ALA A 42 16.68 8.11 20.81
CA ALA A 42 15.48 7.31 20.93
C ALA A 42 14.23 8.18 21.11
N ASN A 43 13.17 7.85 20.38
CA ASN A 43 11.90 8.57 20.41
C ASN A 43 10.69 7.68 20.70
N GLY A 44 10.91 6.39 20.99
CA GLY A 44 9.87 5.44 21.32
C GLY A 44 9.17 5.75 22.64
N VAL A 45 7.97 5.20 22.78
CA VAL A 45 7.14 5.35 23.97
C VAL A 45 6.41 4.06 24.33
N ASP A 46 6.19 3.86 25.63
CA ASP A 46 5.43 2.74 26.17
C ASP A 46 4.20 3.22 26.96
N PRO A 47 3.16 2.39 27.09
CA PRO A 47 2.02 2.72 27.92
C PRO A 47 2.41 2.95 29.38
N GLY A 48 1.78 3.94 30.00
CA GLY A 48 2.02 4.35 31.38
C GLY A 48 0.72 4.61 32.13
N PRO A 49 0.66 5.62 33.01
CA PRO A 49 -0.50 5.90 33.85
C PRO A 49 -1.79 6.12 33.07
N VAL A 50 -2.91 5.68 33.64
CA VAL A 50 -4.26 5.86 33.07
C VAL A 50 -5.04 6.84 33.92
N THR A 51 -5.67 7.83 33.29
CA THR A 51 -6.56 8.78 33.96
C THR A 51 -7.93 8.82 33.27
N VAL A 52 -8.98 9.12 34.03
CA VAL A 52 -10.34 9.31 33.50
C VAL A 52 -10.72 10.75 33.68
N VAL A 53 -11.10 11.41 32.60
CA VAL A 53 -11.44 12.83 32.56
C VAL A 53 -12.76 13.05 31.80
N PRO A 54 -13.51 14.15 32.05
CA PRO A 54 -14.76 14.39 31.35
C PRO A 54 -14.58 14.59 29.84
N ASP A 55 -13.56 15.36 29.48
CA ASP A 55 -13.13 15.63 28.10
C ASP A 55 -11.62 15.41 28.02
N TYR A 56 -11.13 14.74 26.99
CA TYR A 56 -9.70 14.53 26.77
C TYR A 56 -8.91 15.85 26.81
N LYS A 57 -9.48 16.96 26.32
CA LYS A 57 -8.83 18.29 26.33
C LYS A 57 -8.54 18.81 27.73
N SER A 58 -9.24 18.31 28.75
CA SER A 58 -9.01 18.66 30.16
C SER A 58 -7.82 17.93 30.77
N SER A 59 -7.35 16.85 30.14
CA SER A 59 -6.20 16.07 30.60
C SER A 59 -4.90 16.87 30.53
N ALA A 60 -4.11 16.82 31.60
CA ALA A 60 -2.76 17.39 31.61
C ALA A 60 -1.81 16.69 30.63
N ALA A 61 -2.04 15.40 30.35
CA ALA A 61 -1.26 14.63 29.38
C ALA A 61 -1.41 15.19 27.96
N VAL A 62 -2.66 15.40 27.53
CA VAL A 62 -3.03 15.93 26.21
C VAL A 62 -2.51 17.36 26.00
N ARG A 63 -2.53 18.18 27.06
CA ARG A 63 -2.01 19.57 26.99
C ARG A 63 -0.50 19.66 27.06
N SER A 64 0.20 18.57 27.38
CA SER A 64 1.65 18.57 27.50
C SER A 64 2.30 18.47 26.13
N ALA A 65 3.22 19.39 25.82
CA ALA A 65 4.02 19.33 24.60
C ALA A 65 5.07 18.20 24.58
N SER A 66 5.25 17.48 25.69
CA SER A 66 6.31 16.47 25.88
C SER A 66 5.79 15.05 26.10
N ARG A 67 4.51 14.87 26.42
CA ARG A 67 3.93 13.56 26.75
C ARG A 67 3.10 13.07 25.58
N HIS A 68 3.24 11.78 25.26
CA HIS A 68 2.34 11.13 24.32
C HIS A 68 1.15 10.58 25.07
N CYS A 69 0.00 10.48 24.42
CA CYS A 69 -1.17 9.88 25.03
C CYS A 69 -2.14 9.29 24.01
N ILE A 70 -3.01 8.40 24.48
CA ILE A 70 -4.14 7.88 23.71
C ILE A 70 -5.42 8.17 24.48
N SER A 71 -6.35 8.81 23.80
CA SER A 71 -7.61 9.28 24.36
C SER A 71 -8.77 8.43 23.84
N TYR A 72 -9.41 7.67 24.72
CA TYR A 72 -10.56 6.80 24.44
C TYR A 72 -11.85 7.42 24.99
N THR A 73 -12.66 8.06 24.15
CA THR A 73 -13.92 8.70 24.57
C THR A 73 -15.07 7.70 24.63
N VAL A 74 -15.35 7.16 25.82
CA VAL A 74 -16.32 6.07 26.08
C VAL A 74 -17.77 6.59 26.18
N GLY A 75 -17.98 7.90 26.24
CA GLY A 75 -19.28 8.55 26.14
C GLY A 75 -19.16 10.07 26.19
N ARG A 76 -20.30 10.79 26.22
CA ARG A 76 -20.35 12.27 26.15
C ARG A 76 -19.59 13.00 27.26
N SER A 77 -19.29 12.32 28.36
CA SER A 77 -18.72 12.92 29.57
C SER A 77 -17.61 12.11 30.19
N ASN A 78 -17.06 11.11 29.49
CA ASN A 78 -16.00 10.25 30.01
C ASN A 78 -15.01 9.89 28.90
N THR A 79 -13.76 10.29 29.09
CA THR A 79 -12.62 9.90 28.27
C THR A 79 -11.54 9.28 29.15
N VAL A 80 -11.14 8.06 28.80
CA VAL A 80 -9.97 7.41 29.40
C VAL A 80 -8.74 7.86 28.64
N VAL A 81 -7.77 8.46 29.32
CA VAL A 81 -6.51 8.91 28.74
C VAL A 81 -5.40 8.04 29.27
N VAL A 82 -4.74 7.31 28.37
CA VAL A 82 -3.56 6.51 28.67
C VAL A 82 -2.35 7.35 28.30
N GLU A 83 -1.53 7.65 29.30
CA GLU A 83 -0.26 8.35 29.10
C GLU A 83 0.80 7.40 28.54
N TYR A 84 1.68 7.90 27.68
CA TYR A 84 2.77 7.14 27.10
C TYR A 84 4.12 7.78 27.48
N LEU A 85 4.96 6.99 28.16
CA LEU A 85 6.24 7.41 28.72
C LEU A 85 7.37 7.10 27.75
N GLN A 86 8.44 7.88 27.79
CA GLN A 86 9.59 7.69 26.89
C GLN A 86 10.27 6.34 27.16
N ASN A 87 10.51 5.58 26.09
CA ASN A 87 11.29 4.36 26.12
C ASN A 87 12.63 4.58 25.39
N PRO A 88 13.78 4.56 26.09
CA PRO A 88 15.09 4.80 25.49
C PRO A 88 15.59 3.64 24.60
N ASN A 89 14.90 2.50 24.60
CA ASN A 89 15.27 1.30 23.83
C ASN A 89 14.49 1.17 22.51
N ILE A 90 13.59 2.10 22.19
CA ILE A 90 12.73 2.02 21.00
C ILE A 90 12.91 3.25 20.13
N ASP A 91 12.98 3.01 18.82
CA ASP A 91 12.76 4.03 17.81
C ASP A 91 11.37 3.85 17.20
N GLN A 92 10.56 4.91 17.19
CA GLN A 92 9.24 4.94 16.58
C GLN A 92 9.29 5.68 15.25
N PHE A 93 8.57 5.14 14.26
CA PHE A 93 8.34 5.74 12.95
C PHE A 93 6.84 5.82 12.68
N GLN A 94 6.36 6.93 12.13
CA GLN A 94 4.92 7.10 11.83
C GLN A 94 4.67 7.21 10.34
N LEU A 95 3.58 6.59 9.90
CA LEU A 95 3.16 6.55 8.51
C LEU A 95 1.75 7.13 8.39
N GLY A 96 1.48 7.80 7.26
CA GLY A 96 0.15 8.32 6.98
C GLY A 96 0.14 9.26 5.78
N ARG A 97 -1.04 9.77 5.42
CA ARG A 97 -1.17 10.69 4.28
C ARG A 97 -0.86 12.16 4.62
N CYS A 98 -0.84 12.53 5.90
CA CYS A 98 -0.59 13.92 6.29
C CYS A 98 0.91 14.26 6.16
N ALA A 99 1.24 15.40 5.56
CA ALA A 99 2.61 15.90 5.47
C ALA A 99 3.10 16.59 6.76
N ALA A 100 2.55 16.20 7.91
CA ALA A 100 2.98 16.72 9.21
C ALA A 100 4.44 16.30 9.52
N PRO A 101 5.22 17.12 10.25
CA PRO A 101 6.58 16.77 10.66
C PRO A 101 6.70 15.48 11.48
N VAL A 102 5.62 15.06 12.16
CA VAL A 102 5.56 13.82 12.94
C VAL A 102 5.39 12.56 12.09
N ILE A 103 5.16 12.70 10.77
CA ILE A 103 5.07 11.58 9.83
C ILE A 103 6.41 11.39 9.14
N ASP A 104 6.98 10.20 9.26
CA ASP A 104 8.24 9.79 8.64
C ASP A 104 8.05 9.34 7.19
N PHE A 105 6.98 8.58 6.92
CA PHE A 105 6.62 8.14 5.56
C PHE A 105 5.27 8.73 5.15
N VAL A 106 5.32 9.75 4.30
CA VAL A 106 4.13 10.40 3.77
C VAL A 106 3.68 9.63 2.54
N LEU A 107 2.47 9.08 2.61
CA LEU A 107 1.86 8.39 1.48
C LEU A 107 1.20 9.41 0.56
N ALA A 108 1.53 9.36 -0.72
CA ALA A 108 0.84 10.15 -1.72
C ALA A 108 -0.63 9.73 -1.78
N ASP A 109 -1.54 10.68 -1.54
CA ASP A 109 -2.88 10.56 -2.08
C ASP A 109 -2.74 10.58 -3.60
N SER A 110 -3.39 9.65 -4.28
CA SER A 110 -3.50 9.64 -5.75
C SER A 110 -4.31 10.84 -6.31
N ASN A 111 -4.64 11.83 -5.46
CA ASN A 111 -5.45 12.98 -5.80
C ASN A 111 -4.84 14.30 -5.26
N PRO A 112 -4.56 15.29 -6.13
CA PRO A 112 -3.71 16.45 -5.85
C PRO A 112 -4.33 17.62 -5.03
N ASN A 113 -5.56 17.52 -4.52
CA ASN A 113 -6.36 18.70 -4.15
C ASN A 113 -6.71 18.90 -2.66
N PHE A 114 -5.85 18.51 -1.72
CA PHE A 114 -6.12 18.81 -0.29
C PHE A 114 -4.95 19.49 0.38
N ASP A 115 -5.10 20.80 0.60
CA ASP A 115 -4.35 21.54 1.61
C ASP A 115 -4.91 21.25 3.01
N ASP A 116 -4.00 21.21 3.99
CA ASP A 116 -4.28 21.06 5.41
C ASP A 116 -5.21 22.15 5.92
N GLN A 117 -6.46 21.79 6.25
CA GLN A 117 -7.29 22.60 7.14
C GLN A 117 -7.50 21.83 8.46
N PRO A 118 -7.21 22.44 9.62
CA PRO A 118 -7.56 21.84 10.91
C PRO A 118 -9.09 21.75 11.01
N ASP A 119 -9.57 20.64 11.60
CA ASP A 119 -10.99 20.39 11.85
C ASP A 119 -11.53 21.42 12.87
N ASP A 120 -11.92 22.60 12.42
CA ASP A 120 -12.70 23.55 13.21
C ASP A 120 -14.09 23.77 12.59
N ALA A 121 -15.09 23.45 13.41
CA ALA A 121 -16.49 23.86 13.35
C ALA A 121 -17.31 23.52 12.08
N VAL A 122 -18.07 22.42 12.19
CA VAL A 122 -19.35 22.28 11.48
C VAL A 122 -20.25 23.46 11.87
N THR A 123 -20.39 24.44 10.98
CA THR A 123 -21.40 25.50 11.09
C THR A 123 -22.70 25.03 10.42
N PRO A 124 -23.89 25.30 11.02
CA PRO A 124 -25.15 24.88 10.42
C PRO A 124 -25.46 25.74 9.20
N ARG A 125 -25.81 25.09 8.07
CA ARG A 125 -26.29 25.77 6.87
C ARG A 125 -27.51 26.64 7.20
N ALA A 126 -27.37 27.94 6.97
CA ALA A 126 -28.47 28.89 6.99
C ALA A 126 -29.48 28.57 5.87
N MET A 127 -30.77 28.59 6.22
CA MET A 127 -31.87 28.64 5.25
C MET A 127 -31.84 29.98 4.52
N ASP A 128 -31.97 29.96 3.19
CA ASP A 128 -32.35 31.16 2.44
C ASP A 128 -33.65 30.93 1.67
N LYS A 129 -34.58 31.86 1.87
CA LYS A 129 -35.89 31.97 1.23
C LYS A 129 -35.80 33.11 0.23
N SER A 130 -35.95 32.86 -1.07
CA SER A 130 -36.63 33.80 -1.96
C SER A 130 -37.03 33.19 -3.30
N ASN A 131 -38.25 33.56 -3.70
CA ASN A 131 -38.93 33.26 -4.94
C ASN A 131 -38.30 34.00 -6.14
N GLY A 132 -38.26 33.36 -7.31
CA GLY A 132 -37.95 34.03 -8.57
C GLY A 132 -37.98 33.10 -9.77
N ARG A 133 -39.18 32.86 -10.31
CA ARG A 133 -39.46 32.01 -11.48
C ARG A 133 -39.07 32.72 -12.77
N PHE A 134 -38.08 32.21 -13.50
CA PHE A 134 -38.00 32.35 -14.96
C PHE A 134 -37.49 31.05 -15.60
N ILE A 135 -38.27 30.56 -16.54
CA ILE A 135 -38.17 29.26 -17.20
C ILE A 135 -37.37 29.47 -18.48
N ASN A 136 -36.20 28.85 -18.60
CA ASN A 136 -35.50 28.69 -19.88
C ASN A 136 -35.04 27.23 -20.00
N PHE A 137 -35.71 26.47 -20.88
CA PHE A 137 -35.33 25.11 -21.25
C PHE A 137 -34.03 25.14 -22.06
N ARG A 138 -32.91 24.87 -21.38
CA ARG A 138 -31.70 24.32 -22.00
C ARG A 138 -31.40 22.99 -21.35
N SER A 139 -31.32 21.95 -22.18
CA SER A 139 -30.88 20.61 -21.81
C SER A 139 -29.61 20.67 -20.97
N ARG A 140 -29.76 20.43 -19.66
CA ARG A 140 -28.65 20.22 -18.73
C ARG A 140 -28.25 18.76 -18.83
N ILE A 141 -27.22 18.48 -19.61
CA ILE A 141 -26.35 17.33 -19.36
C ILE A 141 -25.87 17.49 -17.90
N PRO A 142 -26.08 16.51 -17.00
CA PRO A 142 -25.58 16.64 -15.65
C PRO A 142 -24.05 16.68 -15.74
N LYS A 143 -23.45 17.84 -15.45
CA LYS A 143 -22.04 17.92 -15.07
C LYS A 143 -21.92 17.04 -13.83
N ALA A 144 -21.35 15.85 -14.00
CA ALA A 144 -20.90 15.04 -12.89
C ALA A 144 -20.04 15.96 -12.00
N SER A 145 -20.54 16.28 -10.81
CA SER A 145 -19.72 16.81 -9.75
C SER A 145 -18.64 15.77 -9.50
N ARG A 146 -17.44 16.00 -10.04
CA ARG A 146 -16.23 15.32 -9.54
C ARG A 146 -16.03 15.83 -8.13
N GLU A 147 -16.78 15.26 -7.18
CA GLU A 147 -16.29 15.25 -5.81
C GLU A 147 -14.90 14.61 -5.88
N PRO A 148 -13.87 15.27 -5.32
CA PRO A 148 -12.54 14.66 -5.29
C PRO A 148 -12.68 13.33 -4.54
N LEU A 149 -12.28 12.23 -5.18
CA LEU A 149 -12.17 10.95 -4.48
C LEU A 149 -11.31 11.19 -3.25
N SER A 150 -11.91 11.02 -2.07
CA SER A 150 -11.21 11.18 -0.80
C SER A 150 -10.28 9.99 -0.63
N SER A 151 -9.04 10.26 -0.20
CA SER A 151 -8.17 9.20 0.23
C SER A 151 -8.73 8.53 1.47
N THR A 152 -8.72 7.20 1.43
CA THR A 152 -9.14 6.35 2.52
C THR A 152 -8.00 6.06 3.51
N VAL A 153 -6.77 6.48 3.19
CA VAL A 153 -5.64 6.39 4.11
C VAL A 153 -5.80 7.40 5.24
N SER A 154 -5.58 6.96 6.48
CA SER A 154 -5.64 7.83 7.66
C SER A 154 -4.49 8.86 7.67
N ARG A 155 -4.75 10.07 8.20
CA ARG A 155 -3.72 11.13 8.35
C ARG A 155 -2.49 10.64 9.12
N PHE A 156 -2.74 9.94 10.22
CA PHE A 156 -1.76 9.29 11.09
C PHE A 156 -2.15 7.82 11.18
N ALA A 157 -1.72 7.03 10.19
CA ALA A 157 -2.29 5.70 9.92
C ALA A 157 -1.76 4.62 10.85
N CYS A 158 -0.43 4.51 11.00
CA CYS A 158 0.19 3.52 11.86
C CYS A 158 1.54 4.00 12.41
N ARG A 159 2.04 3.26 13.40
CA ARG A 159 3.38 3.37 13.97
C ARG A 159 4.13 2.07 13.76
N ILE A 160 5.43 2.17 13.53
CA ILE A 160 6.36 1.04 13.60
C ILE A 160 7.38 1.36 14.68
N ASN A 161 7.42 0.52 15.71
CA ASN A 161 8.40 0.59 16.79
C ASN A 161 9.47 -0.44 16.55
N VAL A 162 10.73 -0.03 16.57
CA VAL A 162 11.87 -0.93 16.39
C VAL A 162 12.73 -0.92 17.64
N ASN A 163 13.09 -2.11 18.12
CA ASN A 163 14.03 -2.26 19.22
C ASN A 163 15.43 -1.78 18.80
N ARG A 164 16.00 -0.87 19.57
CA ARG A 164 17.35 -0.36 19.34
C ARG A 164 18.44 -1.39 19.61
N ASN A 165 18.11 -2.44 20.36
CA ASN A 165 19.01 -3.56 20.63
C ASN A 165 18.77 -4.68 19.61
N PRO A 166 19.83 -5.40 19.18
CA PRO A 166 19.68 -6.61 18.37
C PRO A 166 18.70 -7.61 19.03
N PRO A 167 17.86 -8.32 18.25
CA PRO A 167 17.86 -8.43 16.79
C PRO A 167 17.09 -7.32 16.04
N HIS A 168 16.84 -6.17 16.66
CA HIS A 168 16.14 -5.03 16.04
C HIS A 168 14.73 -5.35 15.56
N GLU A 169 13.99 -6.09 16.38
CA GLU A 169 12.62 -6.48 16.11
C GLU A 169 11.72 -5.26 15.89
N ALA A 170 11.00 -5.26 14.77
CA ALA A 170 10.07 -4.21 14.35
C ALA A 170 8.63 -4.64 14.60
N ARG A 171 7.84 -3.82 15.29
CA ARG A 171 6.43 -4.07 15.63
C ARG A 171 5.53 -2.98 15.07
N ILE A 172 4.36 -3.37 14.56
CA ILE A 172 3.36 -2.43 14.02
C ILE A 172 2.21 -2.17 14.99
N TYR A 173 1.75 -0.92 15.04
CA TYR A 173 0.61 -0.49 15.84
C TYR A 173 -0.32 0.36 14.98
N ALA A 174 -1.63 0.20 15.14
CA ALA A 174 -2.57 1.09 14.48
C ALA A 174 -2.54 2.50 15.08
N ALA A 175 -2.92 3.48 14.25
CA ALA A 175 -2.84 4.91 14.50
C ALA A 175 -1.41 5.44 14.68
N GLY A 176 -1.23 6.72 14.38
CA GLY A 176 -0.05 7.52 14.75
C GLY A 176 -0.45 8.71 15.62
N PHE A 177 0.48 9.18 16.44
CA PHE A 177 0.28 10.39 17.23
C PHE A 177 0.23 11.61 16.31
N ASP A 178 -0.74 12.48 16.56
CA ASP A 178 -0.85 13.76 15.87
C ASP A 178 0.21 14.77 16.33
N MET A 179 0.11 16.01 15.84
CA MET A 179 1.00 17.11 16.23
C MET A 179 0.90 17.48 17.73
N GLN A 180 -0.18 17.09 18.40
CA GLN A 180 -0.39 17.27 19.84
C GLN A 180 0.07 16.03 20.63
N ARG A 181 0.75 15.07 19.96
CA ARG A 181 1.21 13.80 20.53
C ARG A 181 0.06 12.93 21.07
N ASN A 182 -1.14 13.07 20.51
CA ASN A 182 -2.32 12.33 20.92
C ASN A 182 -2.81 11.40 19.81
N ILE A 183 -3.30 10.22 20.20
CA ILE A 183 -4.14 9.37 19.36
C ILE A 183 -5.57 9.46 19.90
N PHE A 184 -6.51 9.94 19.09
CA PHE A 184 -7.89 10.14 19.52
C PHE A 184 -8.83 9.07 18.95
N LEU A 185 -9.48 8.31 19.85
CA LEU A 185 -10.54 7.37 19.54
C LEU A 185 -11.86 7.93 20.09
N GLY A 186 -12.60 8.61 19.21
CA GLY A 186 -13.87 9.24 19.55
C GLY A 186 -15.00 8.25 19.85
N GLU A 187 -16.20 8.78 20.12
CA GLU A 187 -17.37 7.99 20.54
C GLU A 187 -17.69 6.83 19.57
N ARG A 188 -17.54 7.05 18.27
CA ARG A 188 -17.84 6.07 17.20
C ARG A 188 -16.74 5.03 16.98
N ALA A 189 -15.54 5.23 17.53
CA ALA A 189 -14.46 4.27 17.40
C ALA A 189 -14.76 3.01 18.23
N ILE A 190 -14.44 1.84 17.68
CA ILE A 190 -14.51 0.58 18.40
C ILE A 190 -13.37 0.56 19.42
N LYS A 191 -13.73 0.36 20.67
CA LYS A 191 -12.81 0.38 21.81
C LYS A 191 -13.38 -0.50 22.91
N TRP A 192 -12.49 -1.17 23.60
CA TRP A 192 -12.84 -2.10 24.65
C TRP A 192 -11.78 -2.01 25.74
N ARG A 193 -12.14 -2.56 26.90
CA ARG A 193 -11.21 -2.76 27.99
C ARG A 193 -10.64 -4.16 27.85
N HIS A 194 -9.33 -4.29 27.88
CA HIS A 194 -8.63 -5.55 27.95
C HIS A 194 -7.76 -5.53 29.20
N GLU A 195 -8.07 -6.41 30.16
CA GLU A 195 -7.50 -6.38 31.52
C GLU A 195 -7.65 -5.00 32.19
N GLN A 196 -6.52 -4.31 32.40
CA GLN A 196 -6.44 -2.99 33.04
C GLN A 196 -6.24 -1.85 32.03
N MET A 197 -6.14 -2.15 30.75
CA MET A 197 -5.82 -1.19 29.69
C MET A 197 -6.99 -1.04 28.71
N MET A 198 -7.10 0.15 28.11
CA MET A 198 -7.98 0.36 26.97
C MET A 198 -7.26 -0.03 25.69
N ASP A 199 -8.01 -0.56 24.73
CA ASP A 199 -7.57 -0.78 23.36
C ASP A 199 -8.69 -0.37 22.40
N GLY A 200 -8.39 -0.34 21.11
CA GLY A 200 -9.35 0.00 20.09
C GLY A 200 -8.86 -0.19 18.67
N PHE A 201 -9.80 -0.06 17.74
CA PHE A 201 -9.51 0.00 16.32
C PHE A 201 -9.68 1.41 15.78
N THR A 202 -8.87 1.71 14.77
CA THR A 202 -9.07 2.92 13.96
C THR A 202 -10.28 2.73 13.04
N THR A 203 -10.85 3.81 12.53
CA THR A 203 -12.06 3.76 11.68
C THR A 203 -11.86 2.96 10.40
N ASN A 204 -10.70 3.11 9.75
CA ASN A 204 -10.41 2.43 8.48
C ASN A 204 -9.61 1.16 8.67
N GLY A 205 -8.98 0.98 9.83
CA GLY A 205 -8.17 -0.19 10.14
C GLY A 205 -6.74 -0.13 9.62
N VAL A 206 -5.91 -1.01 10.19
CA VAL A 206 -4.54 -1.29 9.75
C VAL A 206 -4.39 -2.80 9.74
N ARG A 207 -4.06 -3.36 8.58
CA ARG A 207 -4.02 -4.81 8.40
C ARG A 207 -2.65 -5.28 8.01
N ILE A 208 -2.29 -6.47 8.46
CA ILE A 208 -1.08 -7.15 8.04
C ILE A 208 -1.39 -8.51 7.43
N LEU A 209 -0.58 -8.90 6.47
CA LEU A 209 -0.53 -10.25 5.91
C LEU A 209 0.93 -10.68 5.87
N ARG A 210 1.23 -11.79 6.53
CA ARG A 210 2.53 -12.44 6.48
C ARG A 210 2.45 -13.55 5.45
N PRO A 211 3.15 -13.46 4.31
CA PRO A 211 3.19 -14.54 3.34
C PRO A 211 3.69 -15.80 4.05
N GLN A 212 2.90 -16.87 4.02
CA GLN A 212 3.29 -18.11 4.69
C GLN A 212 4.34 -18.82 3.83
N THR A 213 5.46 -19.20 4.45
CA THR A 213 6.36 -20.22 3.89
C THR A 213 5.57 -21.53 3.72
N GLU A 214 5.96 -22.35 2.75
CA GLU A 214 5.19 -23.49 2.22
C GLU A 214 4.60 -24.47 3.27
N GLU A 215 5.14 -24.51 4.48
CA GLU A 215 4.64 -25.34 5.59
C GLU A 215 3.25 -24.91 6.12
N GLY A 216 2.83 -23.67 5.88
CA GLY A 216 1.54 -23.15 6.39
C GLY A 216 0.42 -23.04 5.36
N ASN A 217 0.74 -23.09 4.05
CA ASN A 217 -0.13 -22.57 3.00
C ASN A 217 -1.46 -23.37 2.89
N PRO A 218 -2.62 -22.79 3.26
CA PRO A 218 -3.91 -23.46 3.07
C PRO A 218 -4.27 -23.57 1.59
N GLY A 219 -3.60 -22.82 0.70
CA GLY A 219 -3.82 -22.82 -0.74
C GLY A 219 -3.38 -24.09 -1.47
N ASN A 220 -2.61 -24.99 -0.83
CA ASN A 220 -2.26 -26.28 -1.39
C ASN A 220 -3.16 -27.43 -0.89
N ARG A 221 -4.15 -27.13 -0.04
CA ARG A 221 -5.21 -28.10 0.27
C ARG A 221 -6.22 -28.07 -0.86
N SER A 222 -6.07 -29.02 -1.79
CA SER A 222 -7.13 -29.49 -2.69
C SER A 222 -8.24 -30.17 -1.88
N SER A 223 -8.81 -29.48 -0.90
CA SER A 223 -9.92 -29.96 -0.09
C SER A 223 -11.19 -29.38 -0.66
N GLN A 224 -12.02 -30.24 -1.24
CA GLN A 224 -13.37 -29.99 -1.75
C GLN A 224 -14.39 -29.55 -0.67
N ASN A 225 -13.96 -28.81 0.35
CA ASN A 225 -14.85 -28.31 1.40
C ASN A 225 -15.07 -26.82 1.19
N PHE A 226 -16.33 -26.45 0.91
CA PHE A 226 -16.86 -25.08 0.87
C PHE A 226 -16.90 -24.43 2.26
N GLU A 227 -15.89 -24.64 3.10
CA GLU A 227 -15.70 -23.80 4.28
C GLU A 227 -15.13 -22.47 3.80
N ILE A 228 -15.73 -21.36 4.24
CA ILE A 228 -15.27 -20.01 3.90
C ILE A 228 -13.83 -19.92 4.39
N ALA A 229 -12.86 -19.94 3.47
CA ALA A 229 -11.45 -19.80 3.80
C ALA A 229 -11.27 -18.53 4.63
N GLU A 230 -10.76 -18.68 5.85
CA GLU A 230 -10.50 -17.54 6.74
C GLU A 230 -9.56 -16.56 6.03
N SER A 231 -9.85 -15.26 6.10
CA SER A 231 -8.99 -14.24 5.50
C SER A 231 -7.57 -14.36 6.07
N PRO A 232 -6.51 -14.36 5.23
CA PRO A 232 -5.13 -14.37 5.71
C PRO A 232 -4.71 -13.03 6.34
N TRP A 233 -5.48 -11.96 6.09
CA TRP A 233 -5.24 -10.66 6.70
C TRP A 233 -5.64 -10.63 8.15
N ARG A 234 -4.84 -9.92 8.95
CA ARG A 234 -5.09 -9.67 10.37
C ARG A 234 -5.27 -8.18 10.61
N GLU A 235 -6.22 -7.83 11.46
CA GLU A 235 -6.44 -6.45 11.90
C GLU A 235 -5.55 -6.17 13.12
N VAL A 236 -4.82 -5.05 13.11
CA VAL A 236 -3.92 -4.63 14.19
C VAL A 236 -4.61 -3.57 15.05
N SER A 237 -4.61 -3.74 16.37
CA SER A 237 -5.17 -2.75 17.29
C SER A 237 -4.23 -1.57 17.54
N VAL A 238 -4.75 -0.53 18.20
CA VAL A 238 -3.96 0.65 18.61
C VAL A 238 -2.87 0.28 19.63
N CYS A 239 -3.11 -0.75 20.45
CA CYS A 239 -2.11 -1.30 21.36
C CYS A 239 -1.29 -2.46 20.75
N GLY A 240 -1.48 -2.78 19.47
CA GLY A 240 -0.64 -3.76 18.75
C GLY A 240 -1.06 -5.21 18.94
N ARG A 241 -2.31 -5.48 19.34
CA ARG A 241 -2.87 -6.83 19.36
C ARG A 241 -3.37 -7.24 17.97
N ILE A 242 -3.41 -8.55 17.72
CA ILE A 242 -3.74 -9.13 16.42
C ILE A 242 -5.11 -9.80 16.47
N TYR A 243 -5.99 -9.45 15.53
CA TYR A 243 -7.36 -9.95 15.47
C TYR A 243 -7.69 -10.53 14.10
N LYS A 244 -8.58 -11.54 14.09
CA LYS A 244 -9.18 -12.07 12.87
C LYS A 244 -9.96 -10.97 12.13
N LEU A 245 -9.82 -10.94 10.80
CA LEU A 245 -10.58 -10.03 9.95
C LEU A 245 -11.87 -10.71 9.46
N TYR A 246 -13.00 -10.35 10.06
CA TYR A 246 -14.32 -10.85 9.61
C TYR A 246 -15.02 -9.88 8.66
N SER A 247 -14.90 -8.56 8.91
CA SER A 247 -15.43 -7.48 8.07
C SER A 247 -14.93 -6.12 8.55
N ASN A 248 -15.13 -5.07 7.74
CA ASN A 248 -14.71 -3.68 8.06
C ASN A 248 -15.48 -3.04 9.24
N LEU A 249 -16.48 -3.73 9.82
CA LEU A 249 -17.35 -3.23 10.88
C LEU A 249 -17.58 -4.32 11.92
N PHE A 250 -16.58 -4.61 12.73
CA PHE A 250 -16.66 -5.65 13.75
C PHE A 250 -16.17 -5.15 15.11
N VAL A 251 -16.95 -5.39 16.16
CA VAL A 251 -16.49 -5.20 17.54
C VAL A 251 -15.82 -6.51 17.96
N PRO A 252 -14.51 -6.52 18.23
CA PRO A 252 -13.80 -7.74 18.58
C PRO A 252 -14.32 -8.29 19.91
N LYS A 253 -14.51 -9.61 19.95
CA LYS A 253 -14.70 -10.38 21.17
C LYS A 253 -13.37 -10.97 21.60
N GLU A 254 -13.25 -11.38 22.86
CA GLU A 254 -12.02 -12.01 23.38
C GLU A 254 -11.59 -13.24 22.54
N CYS A 255 -12.54 -13.99 21.98
CA CYS A 255 -12.24 -15.15 21.12
C CYS A 255 -11.68 -14.79 19.73
N ASP A 256 -11.69 -13.51 19.36
CA ASP A 256 -11.22 -13.05 18.05
C ASP A 256 -9.76 -12.59 18.08
N GLU A 257 -9.21 -12.40 19.28
CA GLU A 257 -7.78 -12.15 19.48
C GLU A 257 -7.01 -13.43 19.17
N LEU A 258 -5.97 -13.28 18.37
CA LEU A 258 -5.10 -14.37 18.00
C LEU A 258 -3.84 -14.34 18.87
N PRO A 259 -3.26 -15.51 19.21
CA PRO A 259 -1.98 -15.58 19.91
C PRO A 259 -0.78 -15.22 18.99
N GLU A 260 -1.03 -14.50 17.90
CA GLU A 260 -0.02 -14.02 16.96
C GLU A 260 0.59 -12.69 17.48
N ASP A 261 1.90 -12.47 17.28
CA ASP A 261 2.56 -11.21 17.65
C ASP A 261 2.36 -10.15 16.53
N ASN A 262 2.62 -8.87 16.80
CA ASN A 262 2.60 -7.77 15.82
C ASN A 262 3.97 -7.46 15.20
N VAL A 263 4.89 -8.42 15.26
CA VAL A 263 6.21 -8.33 14.65
C VAL A 263 6.08 -8.34 13.12
N LEU A 264 6.81 -7.43 12.47
CA LEU A 264 6.94 -7.36 11.02
C LEU A 264 8.05 -8.30 10.56
N GLU A 265 7.64 -9.47 10.09
CA GLU A 265 8.52 -10.43 9.43
C GLU A 265 8.86 -9.95 8.02
N ASP A 266 10.05 -10.30 7.52
CA ASP A 266 10.46 -9.93 6.17
C ASP A 266 9.43 -10.40 5.13
N GLY A 267 8.98 -9.49 4.26
CA GLY A 267 7.91 -9.77 3.30
C GLY A 267 6.50 -9.43 3.81
N THR A 268 6.33 -9.00 5.06
CA THR A 268 5.01 -8.60 5.58
C THR A 268 4.38 -7.50 4.73
N LEU A 269 3.15 -7.73 4.26
CA LEU A 269 2.30 -6.74 3.61
C LEU A 269 1.49 -5.97 4.65
N ILE A 270 1.38 -4.66 4.47
CA ILE A 270 0.64 -3.76 5.36
C ILE A 270 -0.40 -3.00 4.54
N ASP A 271 -1.69 -3.24 4.80
CA ASP A 271 -2.80 -2.50 4.19
C ASP A 271 -3.26 -1.36 5.12
N LEU A 272 -3.18 -0.14 4.60
CA LEU A 272 -3.61 1.10 5.27
C LEU A 272 -4.93 1.63 4.70
N SER A 273 -5.76 0.73 4.16
CA SER A 273 -7.07 1.00 3.59
C SER A 273 -7.00 2.02 2.46
N GLY A 274 -6.14 1.79 1.47
CA GLY A 274 -5.96 2.68 0.32
C GLY A 274 -4.54 2.67 -0.24
N ALA A 275 -3.58 2.18 0.54
CA ALA A 275 -2.21 1.91 0.13
C ALA A 275 -1.78 0.58 0.74
N ILE A 276 -1.06 -0.23 -0.04
CA ILE A 276 -0.44 -1.47 0.43
C ILE A 276 1.07 -1.26 0.44
N LEU A 277 1.68 -1.54 1.57
CA LEU A 277 3.11 -1.42 1.79
C LEU A 277 3.73 -2.81 1.95
N LEU A 278 5.00 -2.93 1.57
CA LEU A 278 5.84 -4.09 1.82
C LEU A 278 6.92 -3.72 2.84
N TRP A 279 7.08 -4.55 3.86
CA TRP A 279 8.21 -4.49 4.78
C TRP A 279 9.33 -5.44 4.34
N ARG A 280 10.56 -4.92 4.29
CA ARG A 280 11.79 -5.70 4.08
C ARG A 280 12.73 -5.48 5.26
N SER A 281 13.20 -6.55 5.89
CA SER A 281 14.10 -6.46 7.04
C SER A 281 15.51 -6.00 6.62
N GLY A 282 16.24 -5.34 7.53
CA GLY A 282 17.63 -4.94 7.27
C GLY A 282 18.52 -6.10 6.84
N ASP A 283 18.33 -7.28 7.45
CA ASP A 283 19.06 -8.50 7.12
C ASP A 283 18.78 -8.99 5.69
N SER A 284 17.52 -8.97 5.26
CA SER A 284 17.13 -9.36 3.91
C SER A 284 17.59 -8.36 2.86
N LEU A 285 17.53 -7.05 3.16
CA LEU A 285 18.04 -6.01 2.27
C LEU A 285 19.53 -6.18 1.94
N SER A 286 20.32 -6.74 2.87
CA SER A 286 21.75 -7.01 2.64
C SER A 286 22.01 -8.12 1.62
N LYS A 287 21.00 -8.96 1.35
CA LYS A 287 21.04 -10.08 0.41
C LYS A 287 20.19 -9.84 -0.84
N ASN A 288 19.55 -8.67 -0.94
CA ASN A 288 18.66 -8.36 -2.05
C ASN A 288 19.43 -8.24 -3.37
N LEU A 289 18.69 -8.45 -4.45
CA LEU A 289 19.13 -8.17 -5.80
C LEU A 289 19.62 -6.71 -5.95
N THR A 290 20.71 -6.52 -6.67
CA THR A 290 21.19 -5.19 -7.06
C THR A 290 20.63 -4.79 -8.43
N HIS A 291 20.67 -3.49 -8.75
CA HIS A 291 20.23 -3.01 -10.07
C HIS A 291 21.15 -3.55 -11.20
N GLU A 292 22.44 -3.77 -10.91
CA GLU A 292 23.39 -4.37 -11.86
C GLU A 292 23.06 -5.85 -12.13
N GLU A 293 22.68 -6.60 -11.11
CA GLU A 293 22.25 -7.99 -11.27
C GLU A 293 20.90 -8.08 -11.98
N LEU A 294 19.94 -7.19 -11.67
CA LEU A 294 18.69 -7.10 -12.41
C LEU A 294 18.95 -6.84 -13.90
N ALA A 295 19.83 -5.89 -14.21
CA ALA A 295 20.28 -5.62 -15.59
C ALA A 295 20.84 -6.86 -16.29
N TYR A 296 21.67 -7.61 -15.56
CA TYR A 296 22.29 -8.84 -16.06
C TYR A 296 21.25 -9.92 -16.34
N MET A 297 20.25 -10.09 -15.46
CA MET A 297 19.13 -11.00 -15.69
C MET A 297 18.33 -10.64 -16.95
N VAL A 298 18.02 -9.35 -17.15
CA VAL A 298 17.35 -8.89 -18.37
C VAL A 298 18.19 -9.16 -19.62
N SER A 299 19.51 -8.94 -19.54
CA SER A 299 20.44 -9.25 -20.62
C SER A 299 20.42 -10.75 -20.97
N ILE A 300 20.50 -11.64 -19.99
CA ILE A 300 20.44 -13.09 -20.21
C ILE A 300 19.13 -13.46 -20.92
N LEU A 301 17.99 -12.96 -20.42
CA LEU A 301 16.69 -13.29 -21.00
C LEU A 301 16.59 -12.80 -22.44
N ASN A 302 17.11 -11.61 -22.75
CA ASN A 302 17.15 -11.09 -24.12
C ASN A 302 18.05 -11.91 -25.07
N GLN A 303 19.12 -12.54 -24.56
CA GLN A 303 20.01 -13.42 -25.33
C GLN A 303 19.38 -14.77 -25.68
N THR A 304 18.27 -15.15 -25.05
CA THR A 304 17.54 -16.38 -25.41
C THR A 304 16.82 -16.28 -26.75
N HIS A 305 16.66 -15.07 -27.30
CA HIS A 305 16.03 -14.80 -28.58
C HIS A 305 14.64 -15.44 -28.78
N VAL A 306 13.81 -15.49 -27.72
CA VAL A 306 12.44 -16.03 -27.77
C VAL A 306 11.66 -15.42 -28.93
N GLN A 307 11.07 -16.27 -29.76
CA GLN A 307 10.26 -15.86 -30.91
C GLN A 307 8.78 -15.78 -30.55
N CYS A 308 8.11 -14.72 -30.99
CA CYS A 308 6.66 -14.65 -30.97
C CYS A 308 6.08 -15.76 -31.88
N PRO A 309 5.21 -16.65 -31.37
CA PRO A 309 4.73 -17.80 -32.13
C PRO A 309 3.97 -17.47 -33.42
N VAL A 310 3.33 -16.29 -33.49
CA VAL A 310 2.48 -15.89 -34.63
C VAL A 310 3.15 -14.83 -35.50
N LEU A 311 3.90 -13.91 -34.89
CA LEU A 311 4.54 -12.80 -35.60
C LEU A 311 5.96 -13.12 -36.06
N TYR A 312 6.53 -14.27 -35.64
CA TYR A 312 7.90 -14.72 -35.95
C TYR A 312 8.96 -13.64 -35.71
N ARG A 313 8.77 -12.87 -34.63
CA ARG A 313 9.66 -11.79 -34.20
C ARG A 313 10.35 -12.19 -32.91
N THR A 314 11.65 -11.92 -32.82
CA THR A 314 12.40 -11.95 -31.56
C THR A 314 11.84 -10.92 -30.58
N LEU A 315 11.30 -11.41 -29.47
CA LEU A 315 10.85 -10.57 -28.35
C LEU A 315 12.06 -10.10 -27.54
N ARG A 316 11.94 -8.92 -26.94
CA ARG A 316 13.00 -8.27 -26.18
C ARG A 316 12.40 -7.36 -25.11
N PHE A 317 12.91 -7.45 -23.90
CA PHE A 317 12.65 -6.49 -22.83
C PHE A 317 13.57 -5.28 -23.00
N ASP A 318 13.00 -4.09 -22.83
CA ASP A 318 13.79 -2.86 -22.84
C ASP A 318 14.49 -2.62 -21.48
N ASN A 319 15.67 -2.00 -21.52
CA ASN A 319 16.52 -1.76 -20.35
C ASN A 319 16.36 -0.32 -19.79
N HIS A 320 15.22 0.33 -20.01
CA HIS A 320 15.06 1.77 -19.72
C HIS A 320 15.27 2.15 -18.25
N PHE A 321 15.05 1.21 -17.32
CA PHE A 321 15.29 1.42 -15.88
C PHE A 321 16.77 1.63 -15.51
N LEU A 322 17.71 1.34 -16.41
CA LEU A 322 19.15 1.56 -16.19
C LEU A 322 19.65 2.90 -16.73
N ASP A 323 18.93 3.50 -17.68
CA ASP A 323 19.31 4.77 -18.29
C ASP A 323 18.09 5.70 -18.39
N PRO A 324 17.88 6.57 -17.39
CA PRO A 324 16.79 7.56 -17.38
C PRO A 324 16.79 8.51 -18.58
N SER A 325 17.91 8.61 -19.32
CA SER A 325 18.00 9.44 -20.53
C SER A 325 17.37 8.78 -21.75
N THR A 326 17.18 7.45 -21.73
CA THR A 326 16.39 6.75 -22.75
C THR A 326 14.91 6.92 -22.46
N LYS A 327 14.24 7.77 -23.26
CA LYS A 327 12.78 7.90 -23.22
C LYS A 327 12.17 6.50 -23.39
N SER A 328 11.35 6.08 -22.43
CA SER A 328 10.51 4.91 -22.59
C SER A 328 9.71 5.07 -23.89
N PRO A 329 9.69 4.09 -24.79
CA PRO A 329 8.83 4.15 -25.96
C PRO A 329 7.41 4.33 -25.42
N LEU A 330 6.70 5.36 -25.90
CA LEU A 330 5.32 5.59 -25.50
C LEU A 330 4.55 4.29 -25.73
N HIS A 331 4.19 3.59 -24.65
CA HIS A 331 3.17 2.55 -24.68
C HIS A 331 1.81 3.23 -24.86
N SER A 332 1.60 3.88 -26.02
CA SER A 332 0.28 4.37 -26.38
C SER A 332 -0.57 3.18 -26.77
N THR A 333 -1.41 2.74 -25.84
CA THR A 333 -2.50 1.80 -26.13
C THR A 333 -3.61 2.46 -26.95
N ASP A 334 -3.65 3.80 -27.00
CA ASP A 334 -4.58 4.59 -27.80
C ASP A 334 -3.91 5.08 -29.09
N VAL A 335 -4.09 4.32 -30.16
CA VAL A 335 -3.86 4.82 -31.52
C VAL A 335 -5.20 5.36 -32.02
N SER A 336 -5.41 6.66 -31.86
CA SER A 336 -6.48 7.38 -32.56
C SER A 336 -6.22 7.31 -34.06
N GLY A 337 -7.27 6.99 -34.83
CA GLY A 337 -7.19 6.46 -36.17
C GLY A 337 -6.38 7.29 -37.17
N GLY A 338 -5.73 6.56 -38.09
CA GLY A 338 -5.11 7.10 -39.30
C GLY A 338 -3.59 7.12 -39.26
N SER A 339 -2.96 6.17 -39.96
CA SER A 339 -1.60 6.23 -40.53
C SER A 339 -0.34 5.77 -39.76
N ASN A 340 -0.37 5.35 -38.49
CA ASN A 340 0.84 4.86 -37.78
C ASN A 340 0.81 3.39 -37.29
N LEU A 341 -0.13 2.55 -37.76
CA LEU A 341 -0.26 1.16 -37.29
C LEU A 341 0.97 0.29 -37.60
N THR A 342 1.72 0.58 -38.67
CA THR A 342 2.85 -0.26 -39.09
C THR A 342 4.04 -0.13 -38.14
N CYS A 343 4.38 1.06 -37.66
CA CYS A 343 5.52 1.22 -36.76
C CYS A 343 5.21 0.72 -35.32
N ALA A 344 3.99 0.94 -34.82
CA ALA A 344 3.58 0.49 -33.49
C ALA A 344 3.38 -1.04 -33.42
N THR A 345 2.87 -1.67 -34.49
CA THR A 345 2.68 -3.13 -34.56
C THR A 345 3.96 -3.86 -34.98
N PHE A 346 4.75 -3.28 -35.91
CA PHE A 346 5.95 -3.95 -36.44
C PHE A 346 7.28 -3.55 -35.79
N GLY A 347 7.32 -2.48 -34.99
CA GLY A 347 8.52 -2.06 -34.25
C GLY A 347 8.59 -2.57 -32.82
N ASN A 348 7.44 -2.85 -32.18
CA ASN A 348 7.39 -3.21 -30.77
C ASN A 348 7.87 -4.65 -30.53
N ARG A 349 8.96 -4.81 -29.77
CA ARG A 349 9.56 -6.11 -29.42
C ARG A 349 9.20 -6.56 -28.00
N GLN A 350 8.50 -5.72 -27.23
CA GLN A 350 8.10 -6.01 -25.86
C GLN A 350 7.23 -7.28 -25.80
N PRO A 351 7.54 -8.24 -24.90
CA PRO A 351 6.67 -9.37 -24.62
C PRO A 351 5.38 -8.94 -23.90
N PHE A 352 4.26 -9.56 -24.26
CA PHE A 352 2.96 -9.42 -23.64
C PHE A 352 2.39 -10.81 -23.33
N VAL A 353 1.66 -10.94 -22.23
CA VAL A 353 1.06 -12.21 -21.79
C VAL A 353 -0.46 -12.14 -21.80
N TYR A 354 -1.09 -13.25 -22.15
CA TYR A 354 -2.50 -13.52 -21.91
C TYR A 354 -2.67 -14.15 -20.53
N LEU A 355 -3.08 -13.37 -19.54
CA LEU A 355 -3.08 -13.76 -18.12
C LEU A 355 -3.90 -15.02 -17.77
N ASN A 356 -4.93 -15.36 -18.56
CA ASN A 356 -5.79 -16.53 -18.29
C ASN A 356 -5.20 -17.82 -18.87
N CYS A 357 -4.22 -17.74 -19.79
CA CYS A 357 -3.66 -18.92 -20.45
C CYS A 357 -2.12 -18.96 -20.48
N GLY A 358 -1.44 -17.92 -20.00
CA GLY A 358 0.03 -17.84 -19.91
C GLY A 358 0.76 -17.68 -21.25
N HIS A 359 0.07 -17.70 -22.39
CA HIS A 359 0.72 -17.55 -23.69
C HIS A 359 1.32 -16.15 -23.87
N VAL A 360 2.56 -16.09 -24.37
CA VAL A 360 3.33 -14.86 -24.57
C VAL A 360 3.43 -14.52 -26.06
N HIS A 361 3.18 -13.25 -26.39
CA HIS A 361 3.18 -12.71 -27.74
C HIS A 361 3.85 -11.34 -27.78
N GLY A 362 4.23 -10.88 -28.98
CA GLY A 362 4.47 -9.46 -29.21
C GLY A 362 3.15 -8.70 -29.27
N TRP A 363 3.18 -7.39 -29.02
CA TRP A 363 1.97 -6.58 -29.11
C TRP A 363 1.29 -6.69 -30.48
N HIS A 364 -0.04 -6.79 -30.49
CA HIS A 364 -0.86 -6.73 -31.69
C HIS A 364 -2.19 -6.02 -31.39
N PRO A 365 -2.93 -5.54 -32.40
CA PRO A 365 -4.21 -4.84 -32.22
C PRO A 365 -5.45 -5.77 -32.22
N TRP A 366 -5.30 -7.07 -32.42
CA TRP A 366 -6.44 -8.02 -32.51
C TRP A 366 -7.29 -8.02 -31.22
N ARG A 367 -8.60 -7.81 -31.37
CA ARG A 367 -9.58 -7.77 -30.27
C ARG A 367 -10.41 -9.06 -30.20
N HIS A 368 -11.03 -9.31 -29.05
CA HIS A 368 -11.88 -10.48 -28.84
C HIS A 368 -13.17 -10.43 -29.68
N ARG A 369 -13.75 -9.24 -29.88
CA ARG A 369 -14.89 -8.99 -30.75
C ARG A 369 -14.68 -7.74 -31.59
N ASN A 370 -15.17 -7.75 -32.83
CA ASN A 370 -15.26 -6.55 -33.69
C ASN A 370 -16.47 -5.66 -33.31
N ASP A 371 -16.89 -5.68 -32.04
CA ASP A 371 -17.99 -4.87 -31.56
C ASP A 371 -17.43 -3.50 -31.12
N PRO A 372 -17.77 -2.40 -31.80
CA PRO A 372 -17.32 -1.06 -31.42
C PRO A 372 -17.82 -0.61 -30.04
N ASN A 373 -18.81 -1.30 -29.45
CA ASN A 373 -19.30 -1.05 -28.09
C ASN A 373 -18.62 -1.93 -27.03
N ASP A 374 -17.77 -2.89 -27.40
CA ASP A 374 -17.05 -3.73 -26.45
C ASP A 374 -15.92 -2.94 -25.78
N ARG A 375 -16.18 -2.51 -24.54
CA ARG A 375 -15.21 -1.82 -23.69
C ARG A 375 -14.27 -2.78 -22.97
N SER A 376 -14.36 -4.10 -23.20
CA SER A 376 -13.47 -5.06 -22.59
C SER A 376 -12.03 -4.84 -23.08
N ALA A 377 -11.10 -4.82 -22.13
CA ALA A 377 -9.67 -4.83 -22.40
C ALA A 377 -9.18 -6.23 -22.85
N ASP A 378 -10.07 -7.23 -22.83
CA ASP A 378 -9.73 -8.61 -23.14
C ASP A 378 -9.56 -8.85 -24.63
N ARG A 379 -8.64 -9.77 -24.93
CA ARG A 379 -8.29 -10.18 -26.28
C ARG A 379 -8.41 -11.69 -26.40
N THR A 380 -8.60 -12.17 -27.62
CA THR A 380 -8.55 -13.62 -27.90
C THR A 380 -7.10 -14.03 -28.10
N CYS A 381 -6.64 -15.03 -27.35
CA CYS A 381 -5.36 -15.67 -27.61
C CYS A 381 -5.37 -16.38 -28.98
N PRO A 382 -4.44 -16.08 -29.90
CA PRO A 382 -4.39 -16.72 -31.22
C PRO A 382 -4.11 -18.22 -31.16
N LEU A 383 -3.43 -18.68 -30.11
CA LEU A 383 -3.02 -20.07 -29.95
C LEU A 383 -4.17 -20.94 -29.41
N CYS A 384 -4.77 -20.54 -28.29
CA CYS A 384 -5.79 -21.35 -27.60
C CYS A 384 -7.22 -20.80 -27.69
N ARG A 385 -7.42 -19.64 -28.33
CA ARG A 385 -8.72 -18.95 -28.47
C ARG A 385 -9.39 -18.50 -27.16
N GLN A 386 -8.70 -18.60 -26.03
CA GLN A 386 -9.21 -18.13 -24.74
C GLN A 386 -9.22 -16.59 -24.69
N ALA A 387 -10.31 -16.02 -24.20
CA ALA A 387 -10.41 -14.60 -23.87
C ALA A 387 -9.57 -14.28 -22.64
N SER A 388 -8.75 -13.25 -22.70
CA SER A 388 -7.89 -12.86 -21.58
C SER A 388 -7.39 -11.42 -21.70
N ARG A 389 -7.17 -10.79 -20.54
CA ARG A 389 -6.38 -9.55 -20.45
C ARG A 389 -4.99 -9.78 -21.06
N PHE A 390 -4.61 -8.85 -21.93
CA PHE A 390 -3.35 -8.89 -22.64
C PHE A 390 -2.47 -7.73 -22.16
N VAL A 391 -1.51 -8.03 -21.30
CA VAL A 391 -0.71 -7.05 -20.57
C VAL A 391 0.77 -7.21 -20.90
N PRO A 392 1.59 -6.14 -20.87
CA PRO A 392 3.02 -6.27 -21.07
C PRO A 392 3.62 -7.10 -19.93
N LEU A 393 4.59 -7.96 -20.26
CA LEU A 393 5.47 -8.53 -19.24
C LEU A 393 6.55 -7.52 -18.90
N THR A 394 6.78 -7.24 -17.63
CA THR A 394 7.76 -6.23 -17.18
C THR A 394 8.58 -6.75 -16.00
N PHE A 395 9.84 -6.35 -15.90
CA PHE A 395 10.60 -6.51 -14.66
C PHE A 395 10.12 -5.45 -13.65
N GLY A 396 10.10 -5.81 -12.38
CA GLY A 396 9.95 -4.83 -11.30
C GLY A 396 11.24 -4.02 -11.20
N GLU A 397 11.13 -2.69 -11.18
CA GLU A 397 12.30 -1.81 -11.08
C GLU A 397 12.77 -1.67 -9.63
N GLU A 398 11.85 -1.82 -8.68
CA GLU A 398 12.21 -1.86 -7.27
C GLU A 398 12.80 -3.22 -6.90
N VAL A 399 14.12 -3.26 -6.83
CA VAL A 399 14.90 -4.47 -6.52
C VAL A 399 14.54 -5.09 -5.18
N ALA A 400 13.99 -4.31 -4.24
CA ALA A 400 13.58 -4.82 -2.95
C ALA A 400 12.36 -5.74 -2.99
N PHE A 401 11.68 -5.86 -4.14
CA PHE A 401 10.64 -6.86 -4.37
C PHE A 401 11.20 -8.26 -4.60
N TYR A 402 12.45 -8.39 -5.02
CA TYR A 402 13.07 -9.69 -5.31
C TYR A 402 13.63 -10.30 -4.02
N VAL A 403 13.28 -11.56 -3.76
CA VAL A 403 13.79 -12.30 -2.59
C VAL A 403 14.97 -13.21 -2.94
N ASP A 404 15.23 -13.42 -4.23
CA ASP A 404 16.31 -14.25 -4.75
C ASP A 404 16.84 -13.73 -6.10
N HIS A 405 17.76 -14.50 -6.70
CA HIS A 405 18.33 -14.27 -8.03
C HIS A 405 17.82 -15.30 -9.05
N GLY A 406 16.67 -15.93 -8.79
CA GLY A 406 16.12 -17.01 -9.61
C GLY A 406 15.64 -16.53 -10.99
N PRO A 407 15.55 -17.42 -11.99
CA PRO A 407 15.04 -17.04 -13.31
C PRO A 407 13.57 -16.57 -13.23
N PRO A 408 13.16 -15.56 -14.01
CA PRO A 408 11.80 -15.02 -13.97
C PRO A 408 10.82 -15.95 -14.70
N THR A 409 10.43 -17.03 -14.03
CA THR A 409 9.57 -18.09 -14.57
C THR A 409 8.08 -17.83 -14.34
N HIS A 410 7.74 -16.89 -13.46
CA HIS A 410 6.37 -16.59 -13.05
C HIS A 410 6.03 -15.12 -13.34
N CYS A 411 4.73 -14.80 -13.37
CA CYS A 411 4.25 -13.43 -13.47
C CYS A 411 3.03 -13.17 -12.58
N PHE A 412 2.94 -11.96 -12.02
CA PHE A 412 1.81 -11.55 -11.20
C PHE A 412 0.57 -11.27 -12.07
N ASN A 413 -0.55 -11.91 -11.76
CA ASN A 413 -1.87 -11.55 -12.29
C ASN A 413 -2.54 -10.56 -11.32
N PRO A 414 -2.92 -9.33 -11.74
CA PRO A 414 -3.17 -8.92 -13.12
C PRO A 414 -2.14 -7.99 -13.78
N CYS A 415 -0.99 -7.73 -13.16
CA CYS A 415 -0.09 -6.66 -13.62
C CYS A 415 0.98 -7.09 -14.63
N GLY A 416 1.27 -8.38 -14.79
CA GLY A 416 2.27 -8.89 -15.74
C GLY A 416 3.73 -8.73 -15.29
N HIS A 417 3.99 -8.30 -14.05
CA HIS A 417 5.35 -8.22 -13.54
C HIS A 417 5.94 -9.63 -13.40
N ILE A 418 7.11 -9.85 -13.98
CA ILE A 418 7.80 -11.15 -13.95
C ILE A 418 8.80 -11.23 -12.81
N ALA A 419 8.84 -12.39 -12.18
CA ALA A 419 9.75 -12.69 -11.08
C ALA A 419 9.99 -14.20 -10.98
N SER A 420 10.92 -14.58 -10.11
CA SER A 420 11.16 -15.98 -9.77
C SER A 420 9.98 -16.57 -9.02
N GLU A 421 9.91 -17.91 -8.98
CA GLU A 421 8.91 -18.62 -8.19
C GLU A 421 8.94 -18.23 -6.71
N ALA A 422 10.14 -18.10 -6.12
CA ALA A 422 10.28 -17.75 -4.72
C ALA A 422 9.82 -16.31 -4.43
N THR A 423 9.92 -15.40 -5.39
CA THR A 423 9.47 -14.01 -5.22
C THR A 423 7.94 -13.87 -5.31
N VAL A 424 7.26 -14.73 -6.07
CA VAL A 424 5.80 -14.65 -6.24
C VAL A 424 5.01 -15.45 -5.22
N ARG A 425 5.66 -16.37 -4.51
CA ARG A 425 5.10 -17.16 -3.39
C ARG A 425 5.27 -16.39 -2.09
#